data_AF-A0A832B0Z3-F1
#
_entry.id   AF-A0A832B0Z3-F1
#
_cell.length_a   1.000
_cell.length_b   1.000
_cell.length_c   1.000
_cell.angle_alpha   90.00
_cell.angle_beta   90.00
_cell.angle_gamma   90.00
#
_symmetry.space_group_name_H-M   'P 1'
#
loop_
_entity.id
_entity.type
_entity.pdbx_description
1 polymer ?
#
loop_
_entity_poly.entity_id
_entity_poly.type
_entity_poly.pdbx_seq_one_letter_code
_entity_poly.pdbx_strand_id
1 'polypeptide(L)'
;LDDAVVAMDVVRHDEELLVVGEKGIGKRTPIADYPLQHRGGRGVITMAITPKTGLVVDAVVVRPTDRLMIITQNGIVIRMPVQDIRRTGRSAQGVKLINLDAGDQIASIARIARDEDAQTTGRADAATSGPQQEPEAVVADSGNGGDEDSASDDAE
;
A
#
# COMPACT_ATOMS: atom_id res chain seq x y z
N LEU A 1 22.06 28.49 7.08
CA LEU A 1 21.08 27.38 7.00
C LEU A 1 20.51 27.28 8.39
N ASP A 2 19.28 27.75 8.54
CA ASP A 2 18.58 27.67 9.82
C ASP A 2 18.03 26.24 9.93
N ASP A 3 18.58 25.49 10.88
CA ASP A 3 18.10 24.15 11.20
C ASP A 3 16.92 24.26 12.17
N ALA A 4 15.95 23.35 12.04
CA ALA A 4 14.71 23.41 12.79
C ALA A 4 14.25 22.01 13.22
N VAL A 5 13.54 21.96 14.35
CA VAL A 5 12.90 20.73 14.81
C VAL A 5 11.65 20.50 13.97
N VAL A 6 11.60 19.38 13.25
CA VAL A 6 10.46 19.01 12.39
C VAL A 6 9.48 18.04 13.05
N ALA A 7 9.94 17.28 14.05
CA ALA A 7 9.12 16.27 14.71
C ALA A 7 9.60 16.00 16.15
N MET A 8 8.68 15.52 16.98
CA MET A 8 8.93 15.02 18.33
C MET A 8 7.98 13.85 18.58
N ASP A 9 8.50 12.78 19.19
CA ASP A 9 7.70 11.62 19.55
C ASP A 9 8.23 10.97 20.83
N VAL A 10 7.40 10.18 21.50
CA VAL A 10 7.75 9.42 22.69
C VAL A 10 8.00 7.96 22.29
N VAL A 11 9.21 7.48 22.55
CA VAL A 11 9.67 6.18 22.03
C VAL A 11 9.49 5.05 23.04
N ARG A 12 9.24 3.84 22.55
CA ARG A 12 9.48 2.58 23.26
C ARG A 12 10.63 1.80 22.62
N HIS A 13 11.27 0.93 23.40
CA HIS A 13 12.49 0.24 22.97
C HIS A 13 12.26 -0.72 21.77
N ASP A 14 11.06 -1.29 21.65
CA ASP A 14 10.66 -2.25 20.63
C ASP A 14 10.10 -1.61 19.36
N GLU A 15 10.04 -0.27 19.31
CA GLU A 15 9.52 0.48 18.17
C GLU A 15 10.65 0.93 17.21
N GLU A 16 10.26 1.48 16.07
CA GLU A 16 11.17 1.98 15.04
C GLU A 16 10.88 3.44 14.75
N LEU A 17 11.91 4.26 14.56
CA LEU A 17 11.74 5.61 14.01
C LEU A 17 11.65 5.53 12.49
N LEU A 18 10.56 6.03 11.93
CA LEU A 18 10.38 6.23 10.50
C LEU A 18 10.66 7.69 10.18
N VAL A 19 11.56 7.92 9.21
CA VAL A 19 11.94 9.27 8.76
C VAL A 19 11.70 9.38 7.27
N VAL A 20 11.19 10.53 6.84
CA VAL A 20 10.91 10.83 5.42
C VAL A 20 11.52 12.16 5.02
N GLY A 21 12.14 12.18 3.84
CA GLY A 21 12.64 13.38 3.19
C GLY A 21 11.69 13.91 2.11
N GLU A 22 11.84 15.19 1.77
CA GLU A 22 11.00 15.94 0.81
C GLU A 22 10.80 15.23 -0.53
N LYS A 23 11.80 14.49 -1.01
CA LYS A 23 11.81 13.85 -2.34
C LYS A 23 11.28 12.42 -2.36
N GLY A 24 10.51 12.03 -1.35
CA GLY A 24 9.87 10.72 -1.32
C GLY A 24 10.81 9.59 -0.94
N ILE A 25 11.95 9.89 -0.32
CA ILE A 25 12.86 8.89 0.24
C ILE A 25 12.59 8.77 1.73
N GLY A 26 12.53 7.54 2.25
CA GLY A 26 12.41 7.30 3.67
C GLY A 26 12.95 5.95 4.10
N LYS A 27 12.97 5.74 5.42
CA LYS A 27 13.46 4.51 6.04
C LYS A 27 12.91 4.34 7.44
N ARG A 28 13.03 3.12 7.94
CA ARG A 28 12.83 2.78 9.35
C ARG A 28 14.16 2.46 10.00
N THR A 29 14.35 2.87 11.24
CA THR A 29 15.51 2.53 12.04
C THR A 29 15.05 2.17 13.46
N PRO A 30 15.40 1.00 14.00
CA PRO A 30 15.00 0.61 15.35
C PRO A 30 15.48 1.62 16.39
N ILE A 31 14.65 1.90 17.40
CA ILE A 31 14.98 2.87 18.46
C ILE A 31 16.24 2.47 19.22
N ALA A 32 16.49 1.17 19.39
CA ALA A 32 17.70 0.65 20.01
C ALA A 32 19.02 1.10 19.34
N ASP A 33 18.99 1.52 18.07
CA ASP A 33 20.17 2.04 17.38
C ASP A 33 20.53 3.47 17.81
N TYR A 34 19.60 4.20 18.45
CA TYR A 34 19.81 5.57 18.91
C TYR A 34 20.38 5.59 20.32
N PRO A 35 21.61 6.10 20.52
CA PRO A 35 22.21 6.16 21.84
C PRO A 35 21.47 7.17 22.72
N LEU A 36 21.29 6.82 24.00
CA LEU A 36 20.82 7.78 25.00
C LEU A 36 21.84 8.91 25.16
N GLN A 37 21.35 10.14 25.12
CA GLN A 37 22.16 11.35 25.29
C GLN A 37 21.50 12.30 26.29
N HIS A 38 22.31 13.13 26.94
CA HIS A 38 21.81 14.21 27.79
C HIS A 38 21.17 15.30 26.92
N ARG A 39 20.21 16.04 27.50
CA ARG A 39 19.57 17.18 26.83
C ARG A 39 20.59 18.26 26.48
N GLY A 40 20.37 18.97 25.37
CA GLY A 40 21.18 20.12 24.94
C GLY A 40 22.41 19.77 24.11
N GLY A 41 22.56 18.50 23.71
CA GLY A 41 23.55 18.09 22.73
C GLY A 41 23.14 18.41 21.28
N ARG A 42 24.06 18.15 20.33
CA ARG A 42 23.83 18.30 18.88
C ARG A 42 23.06 17.13 18.25
N GLY A 43 22.70 16.12 19.05
CA GLY A 43 22.06 14.90 18.58
C GLY A 43 23.01 13.97 17.82
N VAL A 44 22.41 13.06 17.05
CA VAL A 44 23.09 12.08 16.20
C VAL A 44 22.48 12.06 14.80
N ILE A 45 23.26 11.69 13.79
CA ILE A 45 22.76 11.60 12.41
C ILE A 45 21.70 10.50 12.31
N THR A 46 20.52 10.87 11.80
CA THR A 46 19.35 9.98 11.63
C THR A 46 19.10 9.58 10.18
N MET A 47 19.63 10.33 9.21
CA MET A 47 19.51 10.09 7.77
C MET A 47 20.62 10.86 7.04
N ALA A 48 21.21 10.25 6.01
CA ALA A 48 22.13 10.98 5.13
C ALA A 48 21.33 11.87 4.17
N ILE A 49 21.51 13.18 4.28
CA ILE A 49 20.85 14.17 3.42
C ILE A 49 21.62 14.35 2.13
N THR A 50 20.93 14.18 1.00
CA THR A 50 21.47 14.34 -0.35
C THR A 50 20.46 15.06 -1.23
N PRO A 51 20.84 15.53 -2.43
CA PRO A 51 19.89 16.09 -3.39
C PRO A 51 18.74 15.13 -3.76
N LYS A 52 18.95 13.81 -3.60
CA LYS A 52 17.92 12.79 -3.89
C LYS A 52 16.93 12.60 -2.75
N THR A 53 17.32 12.89 -1.50
CA THR A 53 16.42 12.77 -0.34
C THR A 53 15.64 14.04 -0.11
N GLY A 54 16.27 15.20 -0.39
CA GLY A 54 15.82 16.47 0.18
C GLY A 54 16.06 16.53 1.69
N LEU A 55 15.63 17.61 2.32
CA LEU A 55 15.63 17.76 3.77
C LEU A 55 14.65 16.75 4.40
N VAL A 56 14.85 16.44 5.69
CA VAL A 56 13.86 15.68 6.45
C VAL A 56 12.63 16.57 6.64
N VAL A 57 11.47 16.07 6.23
CA VAL A 57 10.21 16.79 6.39
C VAL A 57 9.45 16.35 7.64
N ASP A 58 9.55 15.06 8.00
CA ASP A 58 8.78 14.50 9.10
C ASP A 58 9.40 13.20 9.62
N ALA A 59 9.07 12.85 10.87
CA ALA A 59 9.45 11.60 11.51
C ALA A 59 8.39 11.15 12.52
N VAL A 60 8.15 9.84 12.58
CA VAL A 60 7.16 9.25 13.50
C VAL A 60 7.61 7.88 13.99
N VAL A 61 7.32 7.56 15.25
CA VAL A 61 7.61 6.25 15.84
C VAL A 61 6.52 5.27 15.42
N VAL A 62 6.91 4.13 14.86
CA VAL A 62 6.01 3.16 14.25
C VAL A 62 6.30 1.74 14.73
N ARG A 63 5.29 0.89 14.62
CA ARG A 63 5.42 -0.56 14.67
C ARG A 63 5.31 -1.13 13.25
N PRO A 64 5.93 -2.29 12.96
CA PRO A 64 5.84 -2.92 11.64
C PRO A 64 4.40 -3.18 11.16
N THR A 65 3.47 -3.36 12.10
CA THR A 65 2.04 -3.61 11.85
C THR A 65 1.24 -2.37 11.47
N ASP A 66 1.80 -1.18 11.64
CA ASP A 66 1.12 0.08 11.36
C ASP A 66 1.02 0.36 9.85
N ARG A 67 0.25 1.39 9.51
CA ARG A 67 0.25 1.99 8.18
C ARG A 67 0.71 3.43 8.24
N LEU A 68 1.27 3.90 7.13
CA LEU A 68 1.68 5.29 6.95
C LEU A 68 0.76 5.95 5.92
N MET A 69 0.29 7.15 6.22
CA MET A 69 -0.22 8.09 5.22
C MET A 69 0.89 9.07 4.87
N ILE A 70 1.12 9.28 3.59
CA ILE A 70 2.01 10.31 3.05
C ILE A 70 1.13 11.34 2.35
N ILE A 71 1.35 12.62 2.65
CA ILE A 71 0.61 13.74 2.09
C ILE A 71 1.62 14.59 1.31
N THR A 72 1.37 14.81 0.02
CA THR A 72 2.19 15.69 -0.82
C THR A 72 1.69 17.12 -0.79
N GLN A 73 2.53 18.08 -1.22
CA GLN A 73 2.15 19.50 -1.29
C GLN A 73 1.01 19.74 -2.28
N ASN A 74 0.90 18.91 -3.32
CA ASN A 74 -0.20 18.96 -4.28
C ASN A 74 -1.49 18.25 -3.79
N GLY A 75 -1.53 17.77 -2.53
CA GLY A 75 -2.72 17.17 -1.93
C GLY A 75 -2.94 15.70 -2.29
N ILE A 76 -1.95 15.02 -2.89
CA ILE A 76 -2.03 13.57 -3.11
C ILE A 76 -1.79 12.87 -1.77
N VAL A 77 -2.68 11.92 -1.44
CA VAL A 77 -2.61 11.12 -0.22
C VAL A 77 -2.38 9.66 -0.55
N ILE A 78 -1.31 9.08 -0.01
CA ILE A 78 -0.90 7.71 -0.30
C ILE A 78 -0.83 6.94 1.02
N ARG A 79 -1.46 5.76 1.07
CA ARG A 79 -1.46 4.90 2.26
C ARG A 79 -0.69 3.61 2.01
N MET A 80 0.38 3.35 2.76
CA MET A 80 1.18 2.13 2.61
C MET A 80 1.44 1.40 3.94
N PRO A 81 1.65 0.08 3.92
CA PRO A 81 2.11 -0.66 5.11
C PRO A 81 3.52 -0.22 5.54
N VAL A 82 3.72 -0.06 6.85
CA VAL A 82 5.03 0.31 7.40
C VAL A 82 6.07 -0.80 7.15
N GLN A 83 5.66 -2.06 7.23
CA GLN A 83 6.52 -3.22 6.98
C GLN A 83 7.20 -3.21 5.59
N ASP A 84 6.60 -2.57 4.58
CA ASP A 84 7.16 -2.52 3.22
C ASP A 84 8.29 -1.48 3.10
N ILE A 85 8.40 -0.58 4.07
CA ILE A 85 9.44 0.44 4.12
C ILE A 85 10.72 -0.18 4.65
N ARG A 86 11.85 0.07 3.97
CA ARG A 86 13.12 -0.58 4.31
C ARG A 86 13.60 -0.19 5.71
N ARG A 87 13.91 -1.21 6.52
CA ARG A 87 14.63 -1.05 7.78
C ARG A 87 16.14 -0.97 7.51
N THR A 88 16.79 0.09 7.97
CA THR A 88 18.23 0.32 7.81
C THR A 88 18.80 1.11 8.99
N GLY A 89 20.13 1.15 9.11
CA GLY A 89 20.80 1.91 10.16
C GLY A 89 20.61 3.43 10.04
N ARG A 90 21.00 4.14 11.10
CA ARG A 90 20.79 5.59 11.24
C ARG A 90 21.41 6.42 10.11
N SER A 91 22.67 6.20 9.75
CA SER A 91 23.35 7.03 8.73
C SER A 91 22.97 6.73 7.27
N ALA A 92 22.08 5.75 7.01
CA ALA A 92 21.68 5.43 5.65
C ALA A 92 20.79 6.52 5.03
N GLN A 93 20.75 6.60 3.70
CA GLN A 93 19.84 7.51 2.98
C GLN A 93 18.40 7.00 2.94
N GLY A 94 18.16 5.69 3.05
CA GLY A 94 16.84 5.08 2.86
C GLY A 94 16.52 4.67 1.42
N VAL A 95 15.24 4.49 1.13
CA VAL A 95 14.73 4.05 -0.18
C VAL A 95 13.54 4.89 -0.63
N LYS A 96 13.23 4.83 -1.93
CA LYS A 96 12.07 5.51 -2.50
C LYS A 96 10.78 4.88 -1.98
N LEU A 97 9.93 5.70 -1.36
CA LEU A 97 8.61 5.33 -0.88
C LEU A 97 7.56 5.51 -1.98
N ILE A 98 7.62 6.66 -2.66
CA ILE A 98 6.66 7.07 -3.68
C ILE A 98 7.36 7.74 -4.86
N ASN A 99 6.74 7.67 -6.04
CA ASN A 99 7.10 8.53 -7.16
C ASN A 99 6.34 9.85 -7.01
N LEU A 100 7.07 10.95 -6.99
CA LEU A 100 6.52 12.30 -6.99
C LEU A 100 6.50 12.83 -8.42
N ASP A 101 5.48 13.60 -8.74
CA ASP A 101 5.41 14.36 -9.99
C ASP A 101 6.46 15.48 -9.99
N ALA A 102 6.74 16.01 -11.18
CA ALA A 102 7.72 17.08 -11.34
C ALA A 102 7.33 18.32 -10.50
N GLY A 103 8.20 18.69 -9.56
CA GLY A 103 7.99 19.84 -8.67
C GLY A 103 7.24 19.52 -7.37
N ASP A 104 6.58 18.35 -7.26
CA ASP A 104 5.89 17.94 -6.03
C ASP A 104 6.89 17.47 -4.96
N GLN A 105 6.47 17.56 -3.70
CA GLN A 105 7.24 17.21 -2.52
C GLN A 105 6.33 16.66 -1.44
N ILE A 106 6.89 15.87 -0.53
CA ILE A 106 6.16 15.48 0.67
C ILE A 106 5.97 16.70 1.56
N ALA A 107 4.75 16.89 2.05
CA ALA A 107 4.39 17.92 3.02
C ALA A 107 4.42 17.38 4.45
N SER A 108 3.88 16.18 4.68
CA SER A 108 3.88 15.52 6.00
C SER A 108 3.57 14.03 5.88
N ILE A 109 3.71 13.31 6.99
CA ILE A 109 3.26 11.93 7.13
C ILE A 109 2.37 11.78 8.37
N ALA A 110 1.55 10.73 8.38
CA ALA A 110 0.76 10.37 9.56
C ALA A 110 0.76 8.86 9.78
N ARG A 111 0.97 8.45 11.04
CA ARG A 111 0.85 7.05 11.45
C ARG A 111 -0.62 6.69 11.64
N ILE A 112 -1.04 5.59 11.03
CA ILE A 112 -2.29 4.90 11.34
C ILE A 112 -1.94 3.65 12.13
N ALA A 113 -2.20 3.68 13.43
CA ALA A 113 -2.06 2.52 14.28
C ALA A 113 -3.06 1.43 13.85
N ARG A 114 -2.65 0.17 13.96
CA ARG A 114 -3.58 -0.94 13.77
C ARG A 114 -4.33 -1.15 15.08
N ASP A 115 -5.66 -1.16 15.03
CA ASP A 115 -6.47 -1.56 16.18
C ASP A 115 -6.24 -3.06 16.42
N GLU A 116 -5.77 -3.43 17.60
CA GLU A 116 -5.56 -4.83 18.00
C GLU A 116 -6.89 -5.61 18.05
N ASP A 117 -8.03 -4.91 18.12
CA ASP A 117 -9.38 -5.48 18.22
C ASP A 117 -10.16 -5.58 16.89
N ALA A 118 -9.61 -5.14 15.75
CA ALA A 118 -10.31 -5.18 14.46
C ALA A 118 -10.29 -6.56 13.76
N GLN A 119 -10.17 -7.65 14.53
CA GLN A 119 -10.42 -9.00 14.05
C GLN A 119 -11.82 -9.44 14.46
N THR A 120 -12.85 -9.03 13.71
CA THR A 120 -14.09 -9.78 13.40
C THR A 120 -15.05 -8.83 12.69
N THR A 121 -15.10 -8.90 11.36
CA THR A 121 -16.32 -8.78 10.54
C THR A 121 -15.93 -9.00 9.08
N GLY A 122 -15.41 -10.21 8.81
CA GLY A 122 -15.48 -10.76 7.48
C GLY A 122 -16.86 -11.39 7.29
N ARG A 123 -17.54 -10.97 6.22
CA ARG A 123 -18.65 -11.64 5.51
C ARG A 123 -20.07 -11.20 5.85
N ALA A 124 -20.56 -10.25 5.05
CA ALA A 124 -21.96 -10.20 4.64
C ALA A 124 -22.03 -9.88 3.13
N ASP A 125 -21.36 -10.71 2.32
CA ASP A 125 -21.72 -10.81 0.90
C ASP A 125 -22.88 -11.80 0.77
N ALA A 126 -24.01 -11.25 0.33
CA ALA A 126 -25.13 -11.87 -0.37
C ALA A 126 -25.79 -13.11 0.27
N ALA A 127 -26.83 -12.85 1.06
CA ALA A 127 -28.00 -13.72 1.08
C ALA A 127 -28.81 -13.46 -0.21
N THR A 128 -28.58 -14.26 -1.26
CA THR A 128 -29.59 -14.48 -2.29
C THR A 128 -30.16 -15.87 -2.08
N SER A 129 -31.34 -15.88 -1.49
CA SER A 129 -32.20 -17.04 -1.33
C SER A 129 -32.78 -17.45 -2.68
N GLY A 130 -32.70 -18.75 -3.01
CA GLY A 130 -33.69 -19.43 -3.84
C GLY A 130 -33.18 -20.12 -5.11
N PRO A 131 -33.19 -21.46 -5.17
CA PRO A 131 -33.20 -22.20 -6.42
C PRO A 131 -34.66 -22.35 -6.91
N GLN A 132 -34.97 -21.87 -8.11
CA GLN A 132 -36.14 -22.32 -8.88
C GLN A 132 -35.65 -22.92 -10.19
N GLN A 133 -35.72 -24.25 -10.25
CA GLN A 133 -35.74 -25.02 -11.48
C GLN A 133 -37.16 -24.97 -12.05
N GLU A 134 -37.29 -24.75 -13.36
CA GLU A 134 -38.20 -25.48 -14.26
C GLU A 134 -37.69 -25.35 -15.71
N PRO A 135 -37.98 -26.31 -16.61
CA PRO A 135 -37.00 -26.84 -17.58
C PRO A 135 -37.11 -26.22 -18.98
N GLU A 136 -35.96 -26.04 -19.64
CA GLU A 136 -35.89 -25.77 -21.08
C GLU A 136 -35.96 -27.06 -21.90
N ALA A 137 -36.82 -27.04 -22.91
CA ALA A 137 -37.06 -28.11 -23.85
C ALA A 137 -35.83 -28.40 -24.72
N VAL A 138 -35.44 -29.67 -24.78
CA VAL A 138 -34.48 -30.19 -25.76
C VAL A 138 -35.14 -30.24 -27.14
N VAL A 139 -34.77 -29.29 -27.99
CA VAL A 139 -34.96 -29.35 -29.45
C VAL A 139 -33.91 -30.29 -30.04
N ALA A 140 -34.39 -31.43 -30.57
CA ALA A 140 -33.58 -32.34 -31.35
C ALA A 140 -33.52 -31.87 -32.81
N ASP A 141 -32.29 -31.78 -33.29
CA ASP A 141 -31.84 -31.56 -34.67
C ASP A 141 -32.39 -32.64 -35.61
N SER A 142 -32.85 -32.21 -36.78
CA SER A 142 -32.97 -33.04 -38.00
C SER A 142 -33.01 -32.10 -39.20
N GLY A 143 -31.82 -31.75 -39.70
CA GLY A 143 -31.63 -31.16 -41.02
C GLY A 143 -32.11 -32.12 -42.11
N ASN A 144 -32.96 -31.61 -43.01
CA ASN A 144 -33.38 -32.29 -44.23
C ASN A 144 -33.13 -31.37 -45.43
N GLY A 145 -32.06 -31.65 -46.17
CA GLY A 145 -31.84 -31.26 -47.55
C GLY A 145 -31.07 -32.41 -48.21
N GLY A 146 -31.37 -32.87 -49.41
CA GLY A 146 -32.39 -32.52 -50.39
C GLY A 146 -32.44 -33.65 -51.42
N ASP A 147 -33.54 -33.69 -52.17
CA ASP A 147 -33.76 -34.14 -53.55
C ASP A 147 -32.93 -35.29 -54.14
N GLU A 148 -33.62 -36.32 -54.64
CA GLU A 148 -33.53 -36.71 -56.07
C GLU A 148 -34.62 -37.73 -56.45
N ASP A 149 -35.39 -37.38 -57.47
CA ASP A 149 -36.39 -38.17 -58.18
C ASP A 149 -35.80 -39.45 -58.81
N SER A 150 -36.57 -40.54 -58.86
CA SER A 150 -36.94 -41.17 -60.15
C SER A 150 -37.78 -42.46 -59.98
N ALA A 151 -38.97 -42.39 -60.58
CA ALA A 151 -39.68 -43.41 -61.36
C ALA A 151 -39.38 -44.91 -61.14
N SER A 152 -40.43 -45.65 -60.77
CA SER A 152 -40.68 -46.99 -61.31
C SER A 152 -42.16 -47.07 -61.69
N ASP A 153 -42.45 -46.97 -62.99
CA ASP A 153 -43.72 -47.35 -63.60
C ASP A 153 -43.46 -48.66 -64.36
N ASP A 154 -44.23 -49.71 -64.03
CA ASP A 154 -44.71 -50.83 -64.84
C ASP A 154 -43.72 -51.60 -65.77
N ALA A 155 -43.87 -52.88 -66.09
CA ALA A 155 -44.69 -54.03 -65.70
C ALA A 155 -44.16 -55.21 -66.57
N GLU A 156 -44.45 -56.43 -66.14
CA GLU A 156 -44.28 -57.74 -66.83
C GLU A 156 -42.88 -58.38 -66.93
#